data_AF-A0A5K0YJU4-F1
#
_entry.id   AF-A0A5K0YJU4-F1
#
_cell.length_a   1.000
_cell.length_b   1.000
_cell.length_c   1.000
_cell.angle_alpha   90.00
_cell.angle_beta   90.00
_cell.angle_gamma   90.00
#
_symmetry.space_group_name_H-M   'P 1'
#
loop_
_entity.id
_entity.type
_entity.pdbx_description
1 polymer ?
#
loop_
_entity_poly.entity_id
_entity_poly.type
_entity_poly.pdbx_seq_one_letter_code
_entity_poly.pdbx_strand_id
1 'polypeptide(L)'
;SMKAVCGTSPMISALSLNRSSSKTPIYVLPRFSDDSMGSRDWTVPIEAPSQFWLLHVANAFEERDGSGNVEIQMQASTCSYQWFDFNKMF
;
A
#
# COMPACT_ATOMS: atom_id res chain seq x y z
N SER A 1 -8.53 5.53 18.08
CA SER A 1 -9.53 5.78 19.12
C SER A 1 -9.64 7.28 19.36
N MET A 2 -10.75 7.78 19.92
CA MET A 2 -10.85 9.18 20.34
C MET A 2 -9.84 9.56 21.42
N LYS A 3 -9.44 8.59 22.26
CA LYS A 3 -8.44 8.79 23.31
C LYS A 3 -7.10 9.25 22.76
N ALA A 4 -6.70 8.72 21.60
CA ALA A 4 -5.47 9.11 20.90
C ALA A 4 -5.52 10.58 20.46
N VAL A 5 -6.63 10.97 19.81
CA VAL A 5 -6.85 12.33 19.32
C VAL A 5 -6.92 13.34 20.47
N CYS A 6 -7.48 12.94 21.61
CA CYS A 6 -7.52 13.76 22.82
C CYS A 6 -6.21 13.73 23.65
N GLY A 7 -5.16 13.07 23.18
CA GLY A 7 -3.85 13.03 23.86
C GLY A 7 -3.78 12.15 25.11
N THR A 8 -4.76 11.25 25.30
CA THR A 8 -4.86 10.36 26.48
C THR A 8 -4.44 8.92 26.21
N SER A 9 -4.11 8.58 24.96
CA SER A 9 -3.47 7.32 24.56
C SER A 9 -2.45 7.58 23.43
N PRO A 10 -1.54 6.64 23.15
CA PRO A 10 -0.58 6.81 22.05
C PRO A 10 -1.28 7.05 20.71
N MET A 11 -0.76 7.99 19.91
CA MET A 11 -1.35 8.38 18.60
C MET A 11 -1.51 7.21 17.64
N ILE A 12 -0.67 6.17 17.72
CA ILE A 12 -0.78 4.96 16.88
C ILE A 12 -2.13 4.26 17.04
N SER A 13 -2.75 4.34 18.24
CA SER A 13 -4.08 3.77 18.49
C SER A 13 -5.20 4.52 17.74
N ALA A 14 -4.92 5.67 17.11
CA ALA A 14 -5.83 6.33 16.17
C ALA A 14 -6.05 5.52 14.89
N LEU A 15 -5.05 4.72 14.48
CA LEU A 15 -5.11 3.91 13.27
C LEU A 15 -5.96 2.66 13.52
N SER A 16 -6.78 2.32 12.54
CA SER A 16 -7.52 1.07 12.49
C SER A 16 -7.40 0.48 11.10
N LEU A 17 -7.72 -0.79 11.00
CA LEU A 17 -7.53 -1.54 9.76
C LEU A 17 -8.86 -1.86 9.16
N ASN A 18 -8.90 -1.74 7.85
CA ASN A 18 -10.02 -2.22 7.10
C ASN A 18 -9.96 -3.74 6.95
N ARG A 19 -10.60 -4.48 7.85
CA ARG A 19 -10.69 -5.94 7.80
C ARG A 19 -11.69 -6.49 6.78
N SER A 20 -12.49 -5.63 6.12
CA SER A 20 -13.47 -6.09 5.13
C SER A 20 -12.87 -6.29 3.73
N SER A 21 -11.71 -5.70 3.45
CA SER A 21 -10.99 -5.93 2.19
C SER A 21 -10.09 -7.15 2.29
N SER A 22 -10.24 -8.09 1.37
CA SER A 22 -9.34 -9.24 1.20
C SER A 22 -8.10 -8.93 0.36
N LYS A 23 -8.00 -7.72 -0.19
CA LYS A 23 -6.93 -7.29 -1.10
C LYS A 23 -6.25 -6.02 -0.59
N THR A 24 -5.00 -5.83 -0.99
CA THR A 24 -4.21 -4.63 -0.68
C THR A 24 -4.05 -3.79 -1.93
N PRO A 25 -4.50 -2.52 -1.92
CA PRO A 25 -4.33 -1.63 -3.06
C PRO A 25 -2.88 -1.14 -3.16
N ILE A 26 -2.34 -1.17 -4.37
CA ILE A 26 -1.04 -0.61 -4.75
C ILE A 26 -1.31 0.51 -5.74
N TYR A 27 -1.08 1.75 -5.31
CA TYR A 27 -1.19 2.92 -6.17
C TYR A 27 0.15 3.18 -6.86
N VAL A 28 0.10 3.24 -8.19
CA VAL A 28 1.24 3.65 -9.02
C VAL A 28 0.94 5.06 -9.50
N LEU A 29 1.89 5.98 -9.37
CA LEU A 29 1.73 7.34 -9.86
C LEU A 29 2.91 7.70 -10.76
N PRO A 30 2.66 8.32 -11.94
CA PRO A 30 3.72 8.83 -12.77
C PRO A 30 4.40 10.00 -12.06
N ARG A 31 5.74 9.98 -12.00
CA ARG A 31 6.51 11.07 -11.40
C ARG A 31 6.45 12.34 -12.25
N PHE A 32 6.30 12.17 -13.57
CA PHE A 32 6.25 13.25 -14.54
C PHE A 32 5.04 13.09 -15.44
N SER A 33 4.48 14.22 -15.85
CA SER A 33 3.39 14.29 -16.81
C SER A 33 3.95 14.17 -18.22
N ASP A 34 4.46 12.98 -18.57
CA ASP A 34 4.89 12.69 -19.95
C ASP A 34 3.73 12.08 -20.75
N ASP A 35 3.56 12.57 -21.98
CA ASP A 35 2.52 12.12 -22.92
C ASP A 35 2.66 10.62 -23.30
N SER A 36 3.78 9.98 -22.95
CA SER A 36 4.03 8.56 -23.21
C SER A 36 3.42 7.61 -22.17
N MET A 37 2.79 8.10 -21.10
CA MET A 37 2.28 7.27 -19.98
C MET A 37 0.94 6.56 -20.25
N GLY A 38 0.41 6.65 -21.49
CA GLY A 38 -0.81 5.95 -21.89
C GLY A 38 -2.08 6.45 -21.18
N SER A 39 -3.22 5.84 -21.49
CA SER A 39 -4.55 6.27 -21.01
C SER A 39 -4.95 5.67 -19.66
N ARG A 40 -4.00 5.23 -18.82
CA ARG A 40 -4.34 4.61 -17.54
C ARG A 40 -4.93 5.65 -16.59
N ASP A 41 -6.05 5.30 -15.97
CA ASP A 41 -6.56 6.03 -14.81
C ASP A 41 -5.71 5.70 -13.56
N TRP A 42 -4.89 6.66 -13.15
CA TRP A 42 -3.97 6.52 -12.00
C TRP A 42 -4.68 6.60 -10.64
N THR A 43 -5.97 6.94 -10.62
CA THR A 43 -6.78 6.90 -9.39
C THR A 43 -7.20 5.48 -9.02
N VAL A 44 -7.10 4.52 -9.95
CA VAL A 44 -7.46 3.12 -9.75
C VAL A 44 -6.23 2.30 -9.34
N PRO A 45 -6.23 1.68 -8.14
CA PRO A 45 -5.09 0.90 -7.67
C PRO A 45 -4.97 -0.44 -8.41
N ILE A 46 -3.78 -1.00 -8.39
CA ILE A 46 -3.56 -2.42 -8.67
C ILE A 46 -3.85 -3.19 -7.37
N GLU A 47 -4.69 -4.22 -7.44
CA GLU A 47 -5.02 -5.01 -6.26
C GLU A 47 -4.07 -6.20 -6.11
N ALA A 48 -3.32 -6.22 -5.01
CA ALA A 48 -2.54 -7.40 -4.62
C ALA A 48 -3.51 -8.55 -4.22
N PRO A 49 -3.13 -9.82 -4.45
CA PRO A 49 -4.04 -10.96 -4.30
C PRO A 49 -4.43 -11.28 -2.84
N SER A 50 -3.88 -10.56 -1.85
CA SER A 50 -4.16 -10.78 -0.44
C SER A 50 -4.02 -9.48 0.35
N GLN A 51 -4.57 -9.48 1.56
CA GLN A 51 -4.37 -8.41 2.54
C GLN A 51 -2.97 -8.53 3.15
N PHE A 52 -2.09 -7.65 2.70
CA PHE A 52 -0.74 -7.48 3.20
C PHE A 52 -0.61 -6.22 4.04
N TRP A 53 0.19 -6.37 5.09
CA TRP A 53 0.80 -5.33 5.87
C TRP A 53 2.20 -5.10 5.39
N LEU A 54 2.42 -4.03 4.67
CA LEU A 54 3.73 -3.68 4.15
C LEU A 54 4.41 -2.71 5.12
N LEU A 55 5.59 -3.07 5.59
CA LEU A 55 6.36 -2.25 6.55
C LEU A 55 7.51 -1.53 5.87
N HIS A 56 8.35 -2.26 5.14
CA HIS A 56 9.52 -1.71 4.48
C HIS A 56 9.58 -2.18 3.03
N VAL A 57 9.86 -1.26 2.12
CA VAL A 57 10.25 -1.54 0.74
C VAL A 57 11.78 -1.54 0.69
N ALA A 58 12.36 -2.64 0.22
CA ALA A 58 13.80 -2.74 -0.01
C ALA A 58 14.20 -2.04 -1.31
N ASN A 59 13.46 -2.29 -2.38
CA ASN A 59 13.69 -1.66 -3.67
C ASN A 59 12.42 -1.68 -4.54
N ALA A 60 12.34 -0.77 -5.51
CA ALA A 60 11.37 -0.80 -6.58
C ALA A 60 12.02 -0.30 -7.87
N PHE A 61 11.75 -0.95 -9.00
CA PHE A 61 12.33 -0.59 -10.30
C PHE A 61 11.39 -0.90 -11.46
N GLU A 62 11.63 -0.21 -12.58
CA GLU A 62 10.98 -0.46 -13.88
C GLU A 62 11.89 -1.35 -14.73
N GLU A 63 11.28 -2.31 -15.42
CA GLU A 63 11.89 -3.09 -16.48
C GLU A 63 10.99 -3.03 -17.72
N ARG A 64 11.59 -2.91 -18.90
CA ARG A 64 10.85 -2.96 -20.16
C ARG A 64 11.01 -4.34 -20.76
N ASP A 65 9.89 -4.99 -21.06
CA ASP A 65 9.93 -6.25 -21.77
C ASP A 65 10.35 -6.04 -23.24
N GLY A 66 10.71 -7.14 -23.91
CA GLY A 66 11.08 -7.10 -25.34
C GLY A 66 9.97 -6.64 -26.29
N SER A 67 8.74 -6.45 -25.78
CA SER A 67 7.57 -5.95 -26.51
C SER A 67 7.29 -4.46 -26.22
N GLY A 68 8.08 -3.82 -25.35
CA GLY A 68 7.93 -2.43 -24.94
C GLY A 68 6.94 -2.19 -23.80
N ASN A 69 6.40 -3.23 -23.17
CA ASN A 69 5.58 -3.07 -21.97
C ASN A 69 6.44 -2.72 -20.77
N VAL A 70 5.87 -1.92 -19.87
CA VAL A 70 6.50 -1.53 -18.61
C VAL A 70 6.07 -2.48 -17.52
N GLU A 71 7.02 -3.21 -16.95
CA GLU A 71 6.86 -3.99 -15.74
C GLU A 71 7.46 -3.23 -14.55
N ILE A 72 6.71 -3.12 -13.46
CA ILE A 72 7.19 -2.52 -12.22
C ILE A 72 7.33 -3.62 -11.18
N GLN A 73 8.54 -3.79 -10.67
CA GLN A 73 8.84 -4.75 -9.62
C GLN A 73 9.08 -4.03 -8.30
N MET A 74 8.58 -4.59 -7.21
CA MET A 74 8.74 -4.07 -5.86
C MET A 74 9.08 -5.21 -4.90
N GLN A 75 10.16 -5.04 -4.15
CA GLN A 75 10.60 -5.96 -3.11
C GLN A 75 10.31 -5.34 -1.75
N ALA A 76 9.50 -6.02 -0.94
CA ALA A 76 9.08 -5.49 0.35
C ALA A 76 8.90 -6.58 1.40
N SER A 77 9.07 -6.21 2.67
CA SER A 77 8.72 -7.05 3.81
C SER A 77 7.25 -6.86 4.13
N THR A 78 6.49 -7.95 4.11
CA THR A 78 5.06 -7.95 4.39
C THR A 78 4.67 -9.00 5.43
N CYS A 79 3.54 -8.78 6.10
CA CYS A 79 2.85 -9.82 6.89
C CYS A 79 1.35 -9.83 6.59
N SER A 80 0.64 -10.88 7.00
CA SER A 80 -0.80 -11.07 6.73
C SER A 80 -1.59 -11.36 8.00
N TYR A 81 -1.13 -10.83 9.14
CA TYR A 81 -1.75 -11.09 10.44
C TYR A 81 -3.18 -10.54 10.51
N GLN A 82 -4.13 -11.45 10.68
CA GLN A 82 -5.55 -11.10 10.85
C GLN A 82 -5.84 -10.57 12.27
N TRP A 83 -5.01 -10.92 13.24
CA TRP A 83 -5.18 -10.55 14.65
C TRP A 83 -4.59 -9.19 15.01
N PHE A 84 -3.89 -8.54 14.08
CA PHE A 84 -3.19 -7.29 14.35
C PHE A 84 -4.20 -6.16 14.59
N ASP A 85 -4.11 -5.52 15.75
CA ASP A 85 -5.03 -4.47 16.21
C ASP A 85 -4.28 -3.47 17.09
N PHE A 86 -4.07 -2.26 16.58
CA PHE A 86 -3.34 -1.22 17.31
C PHE A 86 -4.00 -0.82 18.62
N ASN A 87 -5.33 -0.94 18.76
CA ASN A 87 -6.02 -0.64 20.02
C ASN A 87 -5.87 -1.74 21.08
N LYS A 88 -5.46 -2.95 20.67
CA LYS A 88 -5.19 -4.05 21.62
C LYS A 88 -3.72 -4.09 22.03
N MET A 89 -2.83 -3.54 21.22
CA MET A 89 -1.39 -3.50 21.49
C MET A 89 -0.97 -2.28 22.33
N PHE A 90 -1.67 -1.14 22.21
CA PHE A 90 -1.33 0.15 22.82
C PHE A 90 -2.55 0.82 23.46
#